data_AF-A0A4Q6BJL6-F1
#
_entry.id   AF-A0A4Q6BJL6-F1
#
_cell.length_a   1.000
_cell.length_b   1.000
_cell.length_c   1.000
_cell.angle_alpha   90.00
_cell.angle_beta   90.00
_cell.angle_gamma   90.00
#
_symmetry.space_group_name_H-M   'P 1'
#
loop_
_entity.id
_entity.type
_entity.pdbx_description
1 polymer ?
#
loop_
_entity_poly.entity_id
_entity_poly.type
_entity_poly.pdbx_seq_one_letter_code
_entity_poly.pdbx_strand_id
1 'polypeptide(L)'
;MPAISDFLTNFEQVKAKKGKVSLSIDPSSPNSQHLYPTFMNRATAPEKVWKAPTSKNASCNVPAAVYVAAVCVSSCATPEQQIMAEIKNGRQMKYMTFIDALTQNVAKVATLANTDSMSGKQIMRTSVQQWVTEMIDTDHVIVHFKLKSGRELKLTPNHPVVAFNGSMKLAGDFKVGESLVLLGGELDPIISADHVQYFGKVYNLFTNSAETHKNIVITNGYLNGTAYYQNEGAKDLNRGLFKNKLTAGVFGK
;
A
#
# COMPACT_ATOMS: atom_id res chain seq x y z
N MET A 1 12.45 18.09 -12.33
CA MET A 1 12.27 17.29 -11.10
C MET A 1 12.89 18.08 -9.96
N PRO A 2 12.22 18.25 -8.82
CA PRO A 2 12.71 19.07 -7.72
C PRO A 2 14.05 18.54 -7.18
N ALA A 3 14.94 19.45 -6.76
CA ALA A 3 16.20 19.08 -6.12
C ALA A 3 15.91 18.41 -4.75
N ILE A 4 16.87 17.64 -4.21
CA ILE A 4 16.72 17.03 -2.87
C ILE A 4 16.45 18.09 -1.80
N SER A 5 17.05 19.28 -1.93
CA SER A 5 16.77 20.42 -1.06
C SER A 5 15.30 20.79 -1.09
N ASP A 6 14.70 20.91 -2.28
CA ASP A 6 13.28 21.29 -2.44
C ASP A 6 12.35 20.18 -1.93
N PHE A 7 12.72 18.92 -2.13
CA PHE A 7 12.03 17.78 -1.55
C PHE A 7 12.08 17.85 -0.01
N LEU A 8 13.26 17.94 0.59
CA LEU A 8 13.43 17.99 2.04
C LEU A 8 12.74 19.21 2.67
N THR A 9 12.79 20.39 2.03
CA THR A 9 12.06 21.58 2.49
C THR A 9 10.54 21.39 2.46
N ASN A 10 10.01 20.63 1.49
CA ASN A 10 8.59 20.25 1.46
C ASN A 10 8.20 19.24 2.55
N PHE A 11 9.17 18.50 3.12
CA PHE A 11 8.94 17.52 4.20
C PHE A 11 9.38 18.01 5.59
N GLU A 12 10.22 19.04 5.69
CA GLU A 12 10.62 19.70 6.95
C GLU A 12 9.41 20.26 7.73
N GLN A 13 8.33 20.59 7.02
CA GLN A 13 7.10 21.13 7.58
C GLN A 13 6.01 20.09 7.87
N VAL A 14 6.26 18.78 7.70
CA VAL A 14 5.32 17.74 8.15
C VAL A 14 5.44 17.56 9.66
N LYS A 15 5.17 18.65 10.39
CA LYS A 15 4.82 18.67 11.80
C LYS A 15 3.32 18.90 11.88
N ALA A 16 2.52 17.86 11.61
CA ALA A 16 1.08 17.97 11.74
C ALA A 16 0.70 17.88 13.23
N LYS A 17 0.25 19.00 13.81
CA LYS A 17 -0.41 19.01 15.13
C LYS A 17 -1.90 18.74 14.95
N LYS A 18 -2.39 17.65 15.54
CA LYS A 18 -3.83 17.38 15.67
C LYS A 18 -4.16 17.19 17.14
N GLY A 19 -4.65 18.24 17.79
CA GLY A 19 -4.83 18.27 19.24
C GLY A 19 -3.48 18.28 19.97
N LYS A 20 -3.29 17.41 20.98
CA LYS A 20 -2.04 17.30 21.74
C LYS A 20 -0.94 16.45 21.06
N VAL A 21 -1.21 15.85 19.89
CA VAL A 21 -0.28 14.94 19.22
C VAL A 21 0.41 15.65 18.05
N SER A 22 1.74 15.56 18.02
CA SER A 22 2.59 16.03 16.92
C SER A 22 3.06 14.83 16.10
N LEU A 23 2.65 14.77 14.84
CA LEU A 23 3.22 13.87 13.84
C LEU A 23 4.51 14.51 13.31
N SER A 24 5.59 13.75 13.18
CA SER A 24 6.91 14.23 12.73
C SER A 24 7.55 13.17 11.84
N ILE A 25 8.35 13.57 10.84
CA ILE A 25 9.17 12.64 10.03
C ILE A 25 10.52 12.34 10.75
N ASP A 26 10.75 12.96 11.91
CA ASP A 26 11.94 12.75 12.73
C ASP A 26 12.05 11.29 13.25
N PRO A 27 13.05 10.50 12.84
CA PRO A 27 13.21 9.11 13.23
C PRO A 27 13.44 8.90 14.73
N SER A 28 13.70 9.97 15.50
CA SER A 28 13.80 9.93 16.97
C SER A 28 12.46 10.12 17.68
N SER A 29 11.39 10.44 16.94
CA SER A 29 10.03 10.57 17.49
C SER A 29 9.33 9.20 17.54
N PRO A 30 8.73 8.81 18.67
CA PRO A 30 7.97 7.56 18.79
C PRO A 30 6.69 7.52 17.93
N ASN A 31 6.33 8.65 17.30
CA ASN A 31 5.17 8.78 16.40
C ASN A 31 5.58 9.10 14.95
N SER A 32 6.81 8.78 14.55
CA SER A 32 7.30 9.09 13.21
C SER A 32 6.91 8.05 12.17
N GLN A 33 6.58 8.53 10.97
CA GLN A 33 6.43 7.68 9.78
C GLN A 33 7.79 7.54 9.11
N HIS A 34 8.25 6.30 8.95
CA HIS A 34 9.48 6.02 8.20
C HIS A 34 9.22 6.17 6.70
N LEU A 35 9.72 7.26 6.11
CA LEU A 35 9.81 7.43 4.67
C LEU A 35 11.13 6.81 4.18
N TYR A 36 11.06 5.99 3.12
CA TYR A 36 12.25 5.43 2.47
C TYR A 36 12.40 6.03 1.06
N PRO A 37 12.92 7.26 0.94
CA PRO A 37 13.28 7.81 -0.34
C PRO A 37 14.38 6.97 -0.98
N THR A 38 14.12 6.46 -2.18
CA THR A 38 15.14 5.92 -3.06
C THR A 38 15.78 7.07 -3.83
N PHE A 39 17.08 7.22 -3.64
CA PHE A 39 17.87 8.26 -4.29
C PHE A 39 18.60 7.67 -5.50
N MET A 40 18.57 8.35 -6.63
CA MET A 40 19.31 7.99 -7.84
C MET A 40 20.32 9.08 -8.17
N ASN A 41 21.46 8.72 -8.76
CA ASN A 41 22.53 9.64 -9.13
C ASN A 41 22.69 9.75 -10.65
N ARG A 42 22.34 10.92 -11.19
CA ARG A 42 22.46 11.23 -12.64
C ARG A 42 23.89 11.43 -13.13
N ALA A 43 24.86 11.56 -12.23
CA ALA A 43 26.27 11.64 -12.59
C ALA A 43 26.85 10.29 -13.08
N THR A 44 26.05 9.22 -13.09
CA THR A 44 26.44 7.88 -13.55
C THR A 44 25.56 7.44 -14.71
N ALA A 45 26.14 6.74 -15.69
CA ALA A 45 25.42 6.16 -16.83
C ALA A 45 25.74 4.66 -16.93
N PRO A 46 24.75 3.74 -16.81
CA PRO A 46 23.36 4.02 -16.43
C PRO A 46 23.27 4.63 -15.01
N GLU A 47 22.19 5.36 -14.74
CA GLU A 47 21.95 5.95 -13.42
C GLU A 47 21.94 4.87 -12.34
N LYS A 48 22.66 5.11 -11.24
CA LYS A 48 22.77 4.16 -10.12
C LYS A 48 22.11 4.72 -8.87
N VAL A 49 21.64 3.82 -8.01
CA VAL A 49 21.19 4.15 -6.66
C VAL A 49 22.30 4.83 -5.89
N TRP A 50 22.00 5.98 -5.32
CA TRP A 50 22.86 6.63 -4.35
C TRP A 50 22.58 6.07 -2.95
N LYS A 51 23.60 5.49 -2.33
CA LYS A 51 23.54 5.03 -0.94
C LYS A 51 24.28 6.04 -0.06
N ALA A 52 23.62 6.50 0.99
CA ALA A 52 24.29 7.31 2.00
C ALA A 52 25.45 6.53 2.64
N PRO A 53 26.57 7.18 2.99
CA PRO A 53 27.67 6.51 3.66
C PRO A 53 27.23 5.87 4.98
N THR A 54 27.63 4.61 5.22
CA THR A 54 27.25 3.82 6.40
C THR A 54 28.27 3.89 7.54
N SER A 55 29.45 4.45 7.28
CA SER A 55 30.50 4.64 8.28
C SER A 55 30.27 5.93 9.07
N LYS A 56 30.38 5.84 10.40
CA LYS A 56 30.22 6.98 11.32
C LYS A 56 31.14 8.16 11.01
N ASN A 57 32.29 7.91 10.41
CA ASN A 57 33.31 8.91 10.12
C ASN A 57 33.31 9.36 8.64
N ALA A 58 32.37 8.89 7.83
CA ALA A 58 32.28 9.29 6.43
C ALA A 58 31.54 10.64 6.27
N SER A 59 31.97 11.43 5.30
CA SER A 59 31.32 12.71 4.96
C SER A 59 29.92 12.47 4.38
N CYS A 60 28.90 13.10 4.96
CA CYS A 60 27.50 13.02 4.51
C CYS A 60 27.17 14.03 3.39
N ASN A 61 28.11 14.29 2.48
CA ASN A 61 27.89 15.21 1.37
C ASN A 61 27.04 14.54 0.28
N VAL A 62 25.79 14.99 0.13
CA VAL A 62 24.89 14.53 -0.92
C VAL A 62 25.27 15.21 -2.25
N PRO A 63 25.68 14.48 -3.29
CA PRO A 63 26.03 15.08 -4.58
C PRO A 63 24.82 15.79 -5.20
N ALA A 64 25.06 16.95 -5.86
CA ALA A 64 24.00 17.75 -6.49
C ALA A 64 23.23 17.01 -7.60
N ALA A 65 23.84 15.98 -8.20
CA ALA A 65 23.23 15.13 -9.21
C ALA A 65 22.34 14.02 -8.64
N VAL A 66 22.26 13.89 -7.32
CA VAL A 66 21.35 12.96 -6.65
C VAL A 66 19.96 13.58 -6.58
N TYR A 67 18.94 12.78 -6.87
CA TYR A 67 17.54 13.19 -6.76
C TYR A 67 16.71 12.09 -6.12
N VAL A 68 15.61 12.46 -5.46
CA VAL A 68 14.61 11.49 -5.00
C VAL A 68 13.90 10.97 -6.21
N ALA A 69 14.13 9.71 -6.50
CA ALA A 69 13.66 9.09 -7.71
C ALA A 69 12.38 8.26 -7.44
N ALA A 70 12.21 7.81 -6.18
CA ALA A 70 10.95 7.28 -5.67
C ALA A 70 10.86 7.50 -4.15
N VAL A 71 9.66 7.73 -3.63
CA VAL A 71 9.35 7.60 -2.20
C VAL A 71 8.42 6.41 -2.07
N CYS A 72 9.00 5.23 -1.85
CA CYS A 72 8.19 4.06 -1.55
C CYS A 72 8.10 3.96 -0.03
N VAL A 73 6.98 4.39 0.54
CA VAL A 73 6.56 3.91 1.87
C VAL A 73 5.95 2.54 1.62
N SER A 74 6.83 1.57 1.36
CA SER A 74 6.63 0.12 1.43
C SER A 74 5.24 -0.28 1.91
N SER A 75 4.46 -0.88 1.01
CA SER A 75 3.16 -1.52 1.24
C SER A 75 2.63 -1.90 -0.12
N CYS A 76 3.12 -3.00 -0.64
CA CYS A 76 2.95 -3.33 -2.04
C CYS A 76 2.66 -4.82 -2.21
N ALA A 77 2.10 -5.17 -3.35
CA ALA A 77 1.84 -6.54 -3.77
C ALA A 77 2.91 -7.00 -4.76
N THR A 78 3.20 -8.30 -4.78
CA THR A 78 4.08 -8.89 -5.80
C THR A 78 3.42 -8.83 -7.20
N PRO A 79 4.19 -8.79 -8.31
CA PRO A 79 3.67 -8.51 -9.66
C PRO A 79 2.58 -9.47 -10.13
N GLU A 80 2.65 -10.73 -9.72
CA GLU A 80 1.70 -11.77 -10.09
C GLU A 80 0.34 -11.64 -9.40
N GLN A 81 0.26 -10.83 -8.34
CA GLN A 81 -1.03 -10.53 -7.71
C GLN A 81 -1.92 -9.80 -8.71
N GLN A 82 -3.21 -10.13 -8.68
CA GLN A 82 -4.19 -9.61 -9.61
C GLN A 82 -5.07 -8.57 -8.96
N ILE A 83 -5.24 -7.43 -9.62
CA ILE A 83 -6.16 -6.38 -9.24
C ILE A 83 -7.37 -6.36 -10.17
N MET A 84 -8.56 -6.12 -9.61
CA MET A 84 -9.76 -5.93 -10.40
C MET A 84 -9.75 -4.52 -11.04
N ALA A 85 -9.53 -4.46 -12.35
CA ALA A 85 -9.34 -3.21 -13.09
C ALA A 85 -10.18 -3.15 -14.37
N GLU A 86 -10.40 -1.94 -14.89
CA GLU A 86 -11.21 -1.71 -16.11
C GLU A 86 -10.41 -2.06 -17.36
N ILE A 87 -10.93 -2.95 -18.21
CA ILE A 87 -10.30 -3.25 -19.50
C ILE A 87 -10.52 -2.09 -20.51
N LYS A 88 -9.44 -1.71 -21.21
CA LYS A 88 -9.34 -0.50 -22.05
C LYS A 88 -10.40 -0.39 -23.18
N ASN A 89 -11.08 -1.48 -23.53
CA ASN A 89 -12.04 -1.54 -24.64
C ASN A 89 -13.44 -2.09 -24.27
N GLY A 90 -13.71 -2.42 -23.00
CA GLY A 90 -14.94 -3.13 -22.63
C GLY A 90 -15.77 -2.49 -21.53
N ARG A 91 -15.28 -1.45 -20.84
CA ARG A 91 -15.89 -0.88 -19.61
C ARG A 91 -16.21 -1.94 -18.53
N GLN A 92 -15.67 -3.15 -18.68
CA GLN A 92 -15.88 -4.29 -17.79
C GLN A 92 -14.72 -4.34 -16.79
N MET A 93 -15.01 -4.73 -15.56
CA MET A 93 -13.98 -4.99 -14.55
C MET A 93 -13.52 -6.43 -14.66
N LYS A 94 -12.21 -6.64 -14.76
CA LYS A 94 -11.59 -7.97 -14.80
C LYS A 94 -10.35 -7.98 -13.91
N TYR A 95 -10.05 -9.14 -13.34
CA TYR A 95 -8.74 -9.37 -12.73
C TYR A 95 -7.65 -9.38 -13.81
N MET A 96 -6.60 -8.61 -13.57
CA MET A 96 -5.36 -8.60 -14.32
C MET A 96 -4.20 -8.41 -13.35
N THR A 97 -3.00 -8.83 -13.74
CA THR A 97 -1.83 -8.67 -12.88
C THR A 97 -1.53 -7.18 -12.65
N PHE A 98 -0.87 -6.84 -11.54
CA PHE A 98 -0.43 -5.46 -11.30
C PHE A 98 0.48 -4.95 -12.40
N ILE A 99 1.37 -5.80 -12.91
CA ILE A 99 2.27 -5.44 -14.01
C ILE A 99 1.48 -5.13 -15.29
N ASP A 100 0.48 -5.93 -15.65
CA ASP A 100 -0.37 -5.66 -16.82
C ASP A 100 -1.15 -4.35 -16.66
N ALA A 101 -1.73 -4.12 -15.48
CA ALA A 101 -2.52 -2.92 -15.21
C ALA A 101 -1.67 -1.64 -15.30
N LEU A 102 -0.45 -1.69 -14.78
CA LEU A 102 0.55 -0.61 -14.88
C LEU A 102 0.97 -0.40 -16.35
N THR A 103 1.40 -1.45 -17.05
CA THR A 103 1.92 -1.36 -18.43
C THR A 103 0.84 -0.90 -19.41
N GLN A 104 -0.42 -1.28 -19.19
CA GLN A 104 -1.55 -0.82 -20.00
C GLN A 104 -2.03 0.59 -19.63
N ASN A 105 -1.46 1.16 -18.56
CA ASN A 105 -1.85 2.43 -17.92
C ASN A 105 -3.37 2.46 -17.67
N VAL A 106 -3.87 1.45 -16.96
CA VAL A 106 -5.30 1.33 -16.69
C VAL A 106 -5.77 2.51 -15.85
N ALA A 107 -6.79 3.21 -16.35
CA ALA A 107 -7.26 4.46 -15.76
C ALA A 107 -8.20 4.25 -14.57
N LYS A 108 -8.80 3.07 -14.40
CA LYS A 108 -9.79 2.81 -13.34
C LYS A 108 -9.65 1.43 -12.72
N VAL A 109 -9.82 1.36 -11.41
CA VAL A 109 -9.83 0.13 -10.62
C VAL A 109 -11.14 -0.04 -9.87
N ALA A 110 -11.45 -1.27 -9.48
CA ALA A 110 -12.59 -1.57 -8.64
C ALA A 110 -12.24 -1.24 -7.20
N THR A 111 -13.14 -0.51 -6.55
CA THR A 111 -13.06 -0.17 -5.13
C THR A 111 -14.43 -0.38 -4.50
N LEU A 112 -14.53 -0.34 -3.17
CA LEU A 112 -15.83 -0.42 -2.51
C LEU A 112 -16.72 0.75 -2.92
N ALA A 113 -18.01 0.51 -3.21
CA ALA A 113 -18.93 1.57 -3.64
C ALA A 113 -19.29 2.56 -2.52
N ASN A 114 -19.32 2.08 -1.27
CA ASN A 114 -19.52 2.87 -0.06
C ASN A 114 -18.97 2.09 1.14
N THR A 115 -19.03 2.68 2.33
CA THR A 115 -18.58 2.06 3.59
C THR A 115 -19.43 0.86 4.02
N ASP A 116 -20.66 0.76 3.54
CA ASP A 116 -21.59 -0.37 3.78
C ASP A 116 -21.40 -1.52 2.78
N SER A 117 -20.62 -1.30 1.72
CA SER A 117 -20.41 -2.26 0.64
C SER A 117 -19.44 -3.39 1.00
N MET A 118 -18.92 -3.44 2.22
CA MET A 118 -18.05 -4.54 2.64
C MET A 118 -18.78 -5.88 2.69
N SER A 119 -20.04 -5.91 3.17
CA SER A 119 -20.90 -7.10 3.15
C SER A 119 -21.64 -7.28 1.81
N GLY A 120 -21.51 -6.29 0.91
CA GLY A 120 -22.08 -6.33 -0.43
C GLY A 120 -21.03 -6.69 -1.48
N LYS A 121 -21.49 -7.17 -2.64
CA LYS A 121 -20.62 -7.32 -3.82
C LYS A 121 -20.55 -6.03 -4.65
N GLN A 122 -20.97 -4.92 -4.06
CA GLN A 122 -21.07 -3.63 -4.74
C GLN A 122 -19.69 -2.98 -4.84
N ILE A 123 -19.20 -2.87 -6.07
CA ILE A 123 -17.98 -2.17 -6.41
C ILE A 123 -18.31 -0.89 -7.16
N MET A 124 -17.38 0.07 -7.12
CA MET A 124 -17.40 1.22 -7.99
C MET A 124 -16.10 1.33 -8.79
N ARG A 125 -16.20 1.98 -9.96
CA ARG A 125 -15.04 2.30 -10.79
C ARG A 125 -14.42 3.59 -10.30
N THR A 126 -13.24 3.50 -9.71
CA THR A 126 -12.52 4.67 -9.20
C THR A 126 -11.30 4.94 -10.08
N SER A 127 -11.13 6.20 -10.47
CA SER A 127 -9.99 6.61 -11.28
C SER A 127 -8.68 6.39 -10.51
N VAL A 128 -7.70 5.79 -11.19
CA VAL A 128 -6.33 5.71 -10.70
C VAL A 128 -5.69 7.08 -10.89
N GLN A 129 -5.12 7.64 -9.83
CA GLN A 129 -4.34 8.87 -9.91
C GLN A 129 -2.93 8.55 -10.43
N GLN A 130 -2.32 7.52 -9.86
CA GLN A 130 -0.98 7.07 -10.22
C GLN A 130 -0.78 5.62 -9.79
N TRP A 131 -0.10 4.84 -10.62
CA TRP A 131 0.43 3.55 -10.24
C TRP A 131 1.80 3.74 -9.56
N VAL A 132 2.08 2.94 -8.54
CA VAL A 132 3.29 3.03 -7.71
C VAL A 132 4.06 1.73 -7.85
N THR A 133 5.33 1.84 -8.20
CA THR A 133 6.28 0.72 -8.20
C THR A 133 7.68 1.24 -7.95
N GLU A 134 8.60 0.34 -7.65
CA GLU A 134 10.00 0.67 -7.51
C GLU A 134 10.68 0.79 -8.87
N MET A 135 11.67 1.66 -8.96
CA MET A 135 12.37 1.89 -10.23
C MET A 135 13.28 0.72 -10.59
N ILE A 136 13.84 0.05 -9.59
CA ILE A 136 14.76 -1.07 -9.73
C ILE A 136 14.26 -2.24 -8.88
N ASP A 137 14.70 -3.45 -9.22
CA ASP A 137 14.44 -4.63 -8.40
C ASP A 137 15.25 -4.55 -7.10
N THR A 138 14.64 -4.90 -5.98
CA THR A 138 15.31 -4.91 -4.66
C THR A 138 14.88 -6.12 -3.83
N ASP A 139 15.55 -6.34 -2.69
CA ASP A 139 15.17 -7.39 -1.73
C ASP A 139 13.99 -6.92 -0.86
N HIS A 140 12.97 -7.78 -0.77
CA HIS A 140 11.79 -7.58 0.06
C HIS A 140 11.54 -8.80 0.94
N VAL A 141 11.08 -8.53 2.16
CA VAL A 141 10.32 -9.51 2.92
C VAL A 141 8.87 -9.45 2.45
N ILE A 142 8.30 -10.60 2.12
CA ILE A 142 6.90 -10.76 1.70
C ILE A 142 6.20 -11.70 2.69
N VAL A 143 5.03 -11.29 3.15
CA VAL A 143 4.08 -12.16 3.85
C VAL A 143 3.30 -12.94 2.80
N HIS A 144 3.52 -14.24 2.75
CA HIS A 144 2.82 -15.18 1.88
C HIS A 144 1.68 -15.82 2.66
N PHE A 145 0.48 -15.30 2.47
CA PHE A 145 -0.73 -15.91 3.00
C PHE A 145 -1.17 -17.09 2.13
N LYS A 146 -1.43 -18.21 2.79
CA LYS A 146 -2.20 -19.33 2.23
C LYS A 146 -3.51 -19.41 2.99
N LEU A 147 -4.62 -19.44 2.26
CA LEU A 147 -5.96 -19.35 2.82
C LEU A 147 -6.69 -20.68 2.70
N LYS A 148 -7.70 -20.89 3.54
CA LYS A 148 -8.49 -22.13 3.57
C LYS A 148 -9.17 -22.42 2.23
N SER A 149 -9.54 -21.38 1.49
CA SER A 149 -10.10 -21.52 0.13
C SER A 149 -9.11 -22.06 -0.92
N GLY A 150 -7.82 -22.20 -0.58
CA GLY A 150 -6.75 -22.55 -1.52
C GLY A 150 -6.18 -21.35 -2.29
N ARG A 151 -6.70 -20.14 -2.05
CA ARG A 151 -6.15 -18.90 -2.59
C ARG A 151 -4.89 -18.48 -1.84
N GLU A 152 -4.13 -17.60 -2.48
CA GLU A 152 -2.92 -17.01 -1.92
C GLU A 152 -2.91 -15.49 -2.09
N LEU A 153 -2.24 -14.82 -1.15
CA LEU A 153 -2.01 -13.37 -1.18
C LEU A 153 -0.58 -13.10 -0.72
N LYS A 154 0.17 -12.31 -1.49
CA LYS A 154 1.60 -12.02 -1.24
C LYS A 154 1.84 -10.52 -1.17
N LEU A 155 2.14 -10.03 0.02
CA LEU A 155 2.22 -8.61 0.32
C LEU A 155 3.44 -8.28 1.15
N THR A 156 3.95 -7.06 1.07
CA THR A 156 4.94 -6.60 2.05
C THR A 156 4.30 -6.52 3.46
N PRO A 157 5.05 -6.74 4.57
CA PRO A 157 4.50 -6.77 5.93
C PRO A 157 3.70 -5.54 6.35
N ASN A 158 4.01 -4.37 5.81
CA ASN A 158 3.30 -3.13 6.09
C ASN A 158 2.09 -2.87 5.19
N HIS A 159 1.80 -3.76 4.23
CA HIS A 159 0.65 -3.56 3.35
C HIS A 159 -0.66 -3.57 4.15
N PRO A 160 -1.51 -2.54 4.02
CA PRO A 160 -2.75 -2.46 4.77
C PRO A 160 -3.81 -3.38 4.15
N VAL A 161 -4.38 -4.26 4.96
CA VAL A 161 -5.42 -5.22 4.56
C VAL A 161 -6.63 -5.04 5.48
N VAL A 162 -7.83 -5.18 4.93
CA VAL A 162 -9.06 -5.07 5.73
C VAL A 162 -9.19 -6.32 6.60
N ALA A 163 -9.25 -6.12 7.91
CA ALA A 163 -9.51 -7.18 8.89
C ALA A 163 -11.02 -7.47 9.03
N PHE A 164 -11.38 -8.60 9.64
CA PHE A 164 -12.76 -9.05 9.81
C PHE A 164 -13.67 -8.07 10.57
N ASN A 165 -13.09 -7.17 11.37
CA ASN A 165 -13.75 -6.12 12.14
C ASN A 165 -13.83 -4.78 11.38
N GLY A 166 -13.37 -4.77 10.13
CA GLY A 166 -13.39 -3.61 9.24
C GLY A 166 -12.39 -2.53 9.62
N SER A 167 -11.36 -2.83 10.41
CA SER A 167 -10.19 -1.95 10.51
C SER A 167 -9.18 -2.31 9.42
N MET A 168 -8.35 -1.35 9.02
CA MET A 168 -7.12 -1.68 8.32
C MET A 168 -6.10 -2.21 9.33
N LYS A 169 -5.52 -3.37 9.00
CA LYS A 169 -4.46 -4.03 9.75
C LYS A 169 -3.30 -4.30 8.79
N LEU A 170 -2.05 -4.20 9.26
CA LEU A 170 -0.90 -4.48 8.40
C LEU A 170 -0.79 -5.99 8.15
N ALA A 171 -0.37 -6.38 6.95
CA ALA A 171 -0.21 -7.79 6.57
C ALA A 171 0.64 -8.58 7.57
N GLY A 172 1.76 -8.02 8.03
CA GLY A 172 2.67 -8.66 8.99
C GLY A 172 2.07 -8.86 10.38
N ASP A 173 0.96 -8.19 10.71
CA ASP A 173 0.30 -8.32 12.01
C ASP A 173 -0.76 -9.42 12.04
N PHE A 174 -1.15 -9.96 10.88
CA PHE A 174 -2.10 -11.06 10.80
C PHE A 174 -1.48 -12.36 11.31
N LYS A 175 -2.31 -13.16 11.97
CA LYS A 175 -1.89 -14.44 12.56
C LYS A 175 -2.66 -15.60 11.93
N VAL A 176 -2.03 -16.77 11.89
CA VAL A 176 -2.71 -18.02 11.51
C VAL A 176 -3.94 -18.21 12.41
N GLY A 177 -5.06 -18.60 11.80
CA GLY A 177 -6.37 -18.68 12.46
C GLY A 177 -7.22 -17.42 12.41
N GLU A 178 -6.63 -16.24 12.13
CA GLU A 178 -7.41 -15.06 11.73
C GLU A 178 -7.96 -15.24 10.29
N SER A 179 -8.79 -14.30 9.82
CA SER A 179 -9.38 -14.37 8.48
C SER A 179 -9.14 -13.09 7.68
N LEU A 180 -8.88 -13.27 6.39
CA LEU A 180 -8.92 -12.17 5.41
C LEU A 180 -10.34 -11.98 4.91
N VAL A 181 -10.67 -10.75 4.50
CA VAL A 181 -12.01 -10.39 4.02
C VAL A 181 -12.05 -10.38 2.50
N LEU A 182 -12.91 -11.22 1.94
CA LEU A 182 -13.21 -11.25 0.50
C LEU A 182 -14.22 -10.15 0.13
N LEU A 183 -14.28 -9.83 -1.16
CA LEU A 183 -15.38 -9.02 -1.70
C LEU A 183 -16.74 -9.68 -1.38
N GLY A 184 -17.64 -8.94 -0.73
CA GLY A 184 -18.89 -9.47 -0.20
C GLY A 184 -18.85 -9.85 1.28
N GLY A 185 -17.71 -9.65 1.96
CA GLY A 185 -17.60 -9.78 3.41
C GLY A 185 -17.42 -11.20 3.90
N GLU A 186 -17.26 -12.15 2.98
CA GLU A 186 -16.93 -13.53 3.30
C GLU A 186 -15.53 -13.59 3.93
N LEU A 187 -15.42 -14.34 5.03
CA LEU A 187 -14.18 -14.51 5.76
C LEU A 187 -13.46 -15.77 5.27
N ASP A 188 -12.19 -15.62 4.94
CA ASP A 188 -11.33 -16.71 4.49
C ASP A 188 -10.20 -16.93 5.50
N PRO A 189 -10.24 -18.02 6.30
CA PRO A 189 -9.24 -18.27 7.32
C PRO A 189 -7.83 -18.43 6.77
N ILE A 190 -6.88 -17.80 7.45
CA ILE A 190 -5.44 -17.93 7.20
C ILE A 190 -4.97 -19.26 7.76
N ILE A 191 -4.51 -20.15 6.88
CA ILE A 191 -3.92 -21.45 7.25
C ILE A 191 -2.39 -21.40 7.30
N SER A 192 -1.76 -20.46 6.58
CA SER A 192 -0.33 -20.13 6.69
C SER A 192 -0.08 -18.65 6.44
N ALA A 193 0.92 -18.07 7.11
CA ALA A 193 1.39 -16.71 6.93
C ALA A 193 2.92 -16.68 7.04
N ASP A 194 3.60 -17.08 5.98
CA ASP A 194 5.05 -17.26 5.97
C ASP A 194 5.77 -15.97 5.52
N HIS A 195 6.87 -15.62 6.18
CA HIS A 195 7.76 -14.55 5.72
C HIS A 195 8.78 -15.13 4.74
N VAL A 196 8.69 -14.75 3.47
CA VAL A 196 9.59 -15.20 2.41
C VAL A 196 10.44 -14.05 1.89
N GLN A 197 11.70 -14.34 1.54
CA GLN A 197 12.54 -13.38 0.83
C GLN A 197 12.15 -13.36 -0.66
N TYR A 198 12.02 -12.17 -1.21
CA TYR A 198 11.64 -11.94 -2.60
C TYR A 198 12.56 -10.87 -3.18
N PHE A 199 13.19 -11.16 -4.31
CA PHE A 199 13.96 -10.18 -5.08
C PHE A 199 13.15 -9.77 -6.32
N GLY A 200 12.86 -8.48 -6.45
CA GLY A 200 12.07 -7.97 -7.56
C GLY A 200 11.44 -6.63 -7.23
N LYS A 201 10.50 -6.18 -8.05
CA LYS A 201 9.66 -5.01 -7.77
C LYS A 201 8.37 -5.40 -7.09
N VAL A 202 7.82 -4.46 -6.34
CA VAL A 202 6.47 -4.54 -5.77
C VAL A 202 5.60 -3.38 -6.26
N TYR A 203 4.28 -3.54 -6.20
CA TYR A 203 3.31 -2.66 -6.86
C TYR A 203 2.19 -2.20 -5.92
N ASN A 204 1.76 -0.95 -6.07
CA ASN A 204 0.56 -0.39 -5.46
C ASN A 204 0.01 0.74 -6.38
N LEU A 205 -0.97 1.50 -5.93
CA LEU A 205 -1.54 2.64 -6.63
C LEU A 205 -2.10 3.68 -5.66
N PHE A 206 -2.33 4.88 -6.15
CA PHE A 206 -3.21 5.87 -5.55
C PHE A 206 -4.48 5.99 -6.40
N THR A 207 -5.62 6.12 -5.72
CA THR A 207 -6.86 6.50 -6.40
C THR A 207 -7.04 8.00 -6.34
N ASN A 208 -7.78 8.55 -7.31
CA ASN A 208 -8.12 9.96 -7.32
C ASN A 208 -9.30 10.26 -6.37
N SER A 209 -9.13 9.94 -5.09
CA SER A 209 -10.11 10.20 -4.03
C SER A 209 -9.48 10.19 -2.65
N ALA A 210 -9.95 11.08 -1.78
CA ALA A 210 -9.62 11.09 -0.35
C ALA A 210 -10.63 10.28 0.51
N GLU A 211 -11.67 9.70 -0.10
CA GLU A 211 -12.65 8.88 0.62
C GLU A 211 -12.05 7.50 0.91
N THR A 212 -12.13 7.05 2.15
CA THR A 212 -11.48 5.82 2.63
C THR A 212 -11.94 4.58 1.86
N HIS A 213 -13.24 4.40 1.66
CA HIS A 213 -13.79 3.26 0.92
C HIS A 213 -13.33 3.20 -0.55
N LYS A 214 -13.07 4.35 -1.19
CA LYS A 214 -12.52 4.44 -2.54
C LYS A 214 -11.02 4.11 -2.60
N ASN A 215 -10.38 3.96 -1.45
CA ASN A 215 -9.00 3.52 -1.31
C ASN A 215 -8.89 2.06 -0.84
N ILE A 216 -9.99 1.32 -0.86
CA ILE A 216 -10.02 -0.13 -0.68
C ILE A 216 -10.21 -0.77 -2.05
N VAL A 217 -9.18 -1.42 -2.56
CA VAL A 217 -9.17 -2.14 -3.84
C VAL A 217 -9.34 -3.64 -3.62
N ILE A 218 -9.66 -4.36 -4.71
CA ILE A 218 -9.84 -5.80 -4.69
C ILE A 218 -8.63 -6.48 -5.35
N THR A 219 -7.81 -7.15 -4.53
CA THR A 219 -6.61 -7.88 -4.95
C THR A 219 -6.79 -9.38 -4.67
N ASN A 220 -6.70 -10.23 -5.69
CA ASN A 220 -6.97 -11.68 -5.61
C ASN A 220 -8.33 -12.01 -4.94
N GLY A 221 -9.29 -11.10 -4.99
CA GLY A 221 -10.59 -11.22 -4.33
C GLY A 221 -10.66 -10.67 -2.91
N TYR A 222 -9.54 -10.27 -2.30
CA TYR A 222 -9.46 -9.71 -0.95
C TYR A 222 -9.51 -8.18 -0.95
N LEU A 223 -10.00 -7.61 0.13
CA LEU A 223 -10.06 -6.17 0.35
C LEU A 223 -8.73 -5.63 0.87
N ASN A 224 -8.06 -4.83 0.05
CA ASN A 224 -6.71 -4.31 0.30
C ASN A 224 -6.70 -2.78 0.24
N GLY A 225 -5.86 -2.15 1.06
CA GLY A 225 -5.69 -0.71 1.06
C GLY A 225 -4.70 -0.27 -0.01
N THR A 226 -5.00 0.85 -0.66
CA THR A 226 -4.09 1.52 -1.59
C THR A 226 -2.98 2.25 -0.83
N ALA A 227 -2.06 2.88 -1.57
CA ALA A 227 -1.00 3.71 -0.99
C ALA A 227 -1.53 4.88 -0.13
N TYR A 228 -2.80 5.26 -0.30
CA TYR A 228 -3.48 6.26 0.53
C TYR A 228 -3.36 5.94 2.03
N TYR A 229 -3.59 4.68 2.42
CA TYR A 229 -3.63 4.29 3.83
C TYR A 229 -2.29 4.36 4.55
N GLN A 230 -1.16 4.46 3.84
CA GLN A 230 0.14 4.72 4.46
C GLN A 230 0.51 6.19 4.53
N ASN A 231 -0.02 6.99 3.61
CA ASN A 231 0.30 8.40 3.49
C ASN A 231 -0.77 9.21 4.22
N GLU A 232 -1.74 9.71 3.47
CA GLU A 232 -2.79 10.61 3.94
C GLU A 232 -3.77 9.96 4.93
N GLY A 233 -4.01 8.66 4.77
CA GLY A 233 -4.92 7.84 5.54
C GLY A 233 -4.28 7.12 6.72
N ALA A 234 -3.03 7.42 7.09
CA ALA A 234 -2.36 6.67 8.16
C ALA A 234 -3.07 6.77 9.53
N LYS A 235 -3.78 7.88 9.78
CA LYS A 235 -4.67 8.04 10.95
C LYS A 235 -5.85 7.06 10.98
N ASP A 236 -6.15 6.47 9.83
CA ASP A 236 -7.24 5.53 9.60
C ASP A 236 -6.74 4.06 9.63
N LEU A 237 -5.42 3.84 9.69
CA LEU A 237 -4.84 2.58 10.18
C LEU A 237 -5.21 2.41 11.65
N ASN A 238 -5.60 1.20 12.07
CA ASN A 238 -5.97 0.86 13.45
C ASN A 238 -7.22 1.55 14.04
N ARG A 239 -7.85 2.51 13.33
CA ARG A 239 -9.23 2.90 13.63
C ARG A 239 -10.16 1.91 12.95
N GLY A 240 -11.16 1.41 13.68
CA GLY A 240 -12.20 0.58 13.10
C GLY A 240 -12.99 1.42 12.11
N LEU A 241 -12.57 1.44 10.84
CA LEU A 241 -13.22 2.19 9.77
C LEU A 241 -14.69 1.80 9.66
N PHE A 242 -14.99 0.56 10.05
CA PHE A 242 -16.33 -0.01 10.01
C PHE A 242 -16.76 -0.68 11.34
N LYS A 243 -16.17 -0.25 12.48
CA LYS A 243 -16.26 -0.92 13.81
C LYS A 243 -17.69 -1.24 14.29
N ASN A 244 -18.69 -0.48 13.83
CA ASN A 244 -20.08 -0.60 14.27
C ASN A 244 -20.97 -1.44 13.34
N LYS A 245 -20.44 -2.01 12.26
CA LYS A 245 -21.29 -2.54 11.17
C LYS A 245 -21.09 -4.01 10.82
N LEU A 246 -20.03 -4.66 11.32
CA LEU A 246 -19.80 -6.09 11.10
C LEU A 246 -20.50 -6.99 12.13
N THR A 247 -20.71 -6.51 13.35
CA THR A 247 -21.47 -7.25 14.38
C THR A 247 -22.98 -7.26 14.10
N ALA A 248 -23.52 -6.25 13.41
CA ALA A 248 -24.94 -6.17 13.08
C ALA A 248 -25.40 -7.28 12.11
N GLY A 249 -24.54 -7.73 11.20
CA GLY A 249 -24.85 -8.81 10.25
C GLY A 249 -24.66 -10.23 10.82
N VAL A 250 -23.84 -10.37 11.86
CA VAL A 250 -23.48 -11.68 12.46
C VAL A 250 -24.37 -12.02 13.66
N PHE A 251 -24.86 -11.01 14.40
CA PHE A 251 -25.72 -11.20 15.57
C PHE A 251 -27.15 -10.67 15.37
N GLY A 252 -27.48 -10.20 14.16
CA GLY A 252 -28.81 -9.73 13.78
C GLY A 252 -29.68 -10.86 13.19
N LYS A 253 -29.94 -11.90 13.97
CA LYS A 253 -31.12 -12.76 13.87
C LYS A 253 -31.54 -13.20 15.27
#